data_AF-A0A0E3UYC9-F1
#
_entry.id   AF-A0A0E3UYC9-F1
#
_cell.length_a   1.000
_cell.length_b   1.000
_cell.length_c   1.000
_cell.angle_alpha   90.00
_cell.angle_beta   90.00
_cell.angle_gamma   90.00
#
_symmetry.space_group_name_H-M   'P 1'
#
loop_
_entity.id
_entity.type
_entity.pdbx_description
1 polymer ?
#
loop_
_entity_poly.entity_id
_entity_poly.type
_entity_poly.pdbx_seq_one_letter_code
_entity_poly.pdbx_strand_id
1 'polypeptide(L)'
;MNKTLNALSVISWIFGLAFCAIGFVNTFWGNDPGFGIFILLLSLVYFLPVNELLMNRFGFSIPKMRIVKILLGIFSLWAALGVGELFDKIELMLNSF
;
A
#
# COMPACT_ATOMS: atom_id res chain seq x y z
N MET A 1 20.51 1.58 18.65
CA MET A 1 20.55 2.12 17.27
C MET A 1 19.65 3.35 17.23
N ASN A 2 20.24 4.56 17.26
CA ASN A 2 19.45 5.80 17.19
C ASN A 2 18.73 5.85 15.85
N LYS A 3 17.44 5.50 15.82
CA LYS A 3 16.59 5.64 14.64
C LYS A 3 16.22 7.12 14.53
N THR A 4 17.08 7.91 13.92
CA THR A 4 16.70 9.24 13.45
C THR A 4 15.51 9.06 12.52
N LEU A 5 14.34 9.55 12.92
CA LEU A 5 13.14 9.55 12.09
C LEU A 5 13.43 10.34 10.82
N ASN A 6 13.56 9.63 9.70
CA ASN A 6 13.75 10.24 8.41
C ASN A 6 12.37 10.65 7.88
N ALA A 7 12.18 11.89 7.45
CA ALA A 7 10.92 12.36 6.87
C ALA A 7 10.42 11.42 5.74
N LEU A 8 11.33 10.89 4.93
CA LEU A 8 11.01 9.90 3.89
C LEU A 8 10.46 8.58 4.45
N SER A 9 10.94 8.13 5.62
CA SER A 9 10.38 6.96 6.29
C SER A 9 8.97 7.23 6.79
N VAL A 10 8.71 8.40 7.36
CA VAL A 10 7.37 8.78 7.83
C VAL A 10 6.39 8.84 6.65
N ILE A 11 6.78 9.48 5.54
CA ILE A 11 5.98 9.53 4.32
C ILE A 11 5.69 8.12 3.80
N SER A 12 6.70 7.26 3.73
CA SER A 12 6.52 5.86 3.30
C SER A 12 5.49 5.15 4.19
N TRP A 13 5.55 5.32 5.50
CA TRP A 13 4.57 4.73 6.43
C TRP A 13 3.15 5.26 6.25
N ILE A 14 2.99 6.57 6.03
CA ILE A 14 1.68 7.17 5.77
C ILE A 14 1.05 6.55 4.51
N PHE A 15 1.82 6.47 3.42
CA PHE A 15 1.36 5.81 2.19
C PHE A 15 1.07 4.33 2.40
N GLY A 16 1.93 3.62 3.13
CA GLY A 16 1.71 2.21 3.46
C GLY A 16 0.41 1.98 4.23
N LEU A 17 0.11 2.81 5.23
CA LEU A 17 -1.14 2.76 5.98
C LEU A 17 -2.34 3.10 5.11
N ALA A 18 -2.24 4.13 4.28
CA ALA A 18 -3.32 4.50 3.36
C ALA A 18 -3.65 3.35 2.39
N PHE A 19 -2.63 2.73 1.77
CA PHE A 19 -2.84 1.59 0.86
C PHE A 19 -3.31 0.34 1.59
N CYS A 20 -2.87 0.11 2.82
CA CYS A 20 -3.37 -0.97 3.65
C CYS A 20 -4.88 -0.80 3.94
N ALA A 21 -5.30 0.42 4.31
CA ALA A 21 -6.71 0.74 4.51
C ALA A 21 -7.52 0.55 3.21
N ILE A 22 -7.02 1.04 2.08
CA ILE A 22 -7.67 0.85 0.77
C ILE A 22 -7.83 -0.64 0.44
N GLY A 23 -6.77 -1.44 0.61
CA GLY A 23 -6.80 -2.88 0.39
C GLY A 23 -7.78 -3.58 1.32
N PHE A 24 -7.83 -3.17 2.59
CA PHE A 24 -8.78 -3.69 3.58
C PHE A 24 -10.23 -3.42 3.15
N VAL A 25 -10.57 -2.17 2.82
CA VAL A 25 -11.92 -1.83 2.33
C VAL A 25 -12.28 -2.65 1.10
N ASN A 26 -11.37 -2.74 0.12
CA ASN A 26 -11.59 -3.52 -1.10
C ASN A 26 -11.71 -5.03 -0.89
N THR A 27 -11.16 -5.55 0.21
CA THR A 27 -11.23 -6.98 0.53
C THR A 27 -12.58 -7.35 1.12
N PHE A 28 -13.14 -6.49 1.99
CA PHE A 28 -14.33 -6.80 2.78
C PHE A 28 -15.62 -6.17 2.23
N TRP A 29 -15.52 -5.10 1.44
CA TRP A 29 -16.66 -4.44 0.81
C TRP A 29 -16.49 -4.38 -0.71
N GLY A 30 -17.52 -4.83 -1.43
CA GLY A 30 -17.54 -4.91 -2.89
C GLY A 30 -17.57 -6.34 -3.42
N ASN A 31 -17.19 -6.49 -4.68
CA ASN A 31 -17.36 -7.72 -5.47
C ASN A 31 -16.06 -8.52 -5.70
N ASP A 32 -14.87 -7.92 -5.49
CA ASP A 32 -13.58 -8.57 -5.75
C ASP A 32 -12.63 -8.48 -4.52
N PRO A 33 -12.72 -9.47 -3.61
CA PRO A 33 -11.80 -9.57 -2.47
C PRO A 33 -10.34 -9.82 -2.88
N GLY A 34 -10.12 -10.47 -4.03
CA GLY A 34 -8.78 -10.80 -4.52
C GLY A 34 -7.98 -9.55 -4.87
N PHE A 35 -8.63 -8.58 -5.51
CA PHE A 35 -8.07 -7.26 -5.76
C PHE A 35 -7.69 -6.53 -4.46
N GLY A 36 -8.56 -6.58 -3.44
CA GLY A 36 -8.28 -6.00 -2.13
C GLY A 36 -7.04 -6.60 -1.45
N ILE A 37 -6.94 -7.93 -1.43
CA ILE A 37 -5.78 -8.65 -0.89
C ILE A 37 -4.51 -8.28 -1.65
N PHE A 38 -4.59 -8.16 -2.97
CA PHE A 38 -3.45 -7.76 -3.80
C PHE A 38 -2.92 -6.37 -3.43
N ILE A 39 -3.80 -5.36 -3.29
CA ILE A 39 -3.41 -4.01 -2.85
C ILE A 39 -2.84 -4.05 -1.42
N LEU A 40 -3.43 -4.85 -0.54
CA LEU A 40 -2.97 -5.00 0.84
C LEU A 40 -1.55 -5.58 0.87
N LEU A 41 -1.24 -6.60 0.06
CA LEU A 41 0.10 -7.15 -0.06
C LEU A 41 1.09 -6.14 -0.67
N LEU A 42 0.67 -5.36 -1.68
CA LEU A 42 1.51 -4.30 -2.25
C LEU A 42 1.85 -3.20 -1.23
N SER A 43 0.92 -2.89 -0.31
CA SER A 43 1.15 -1.92 0.76
C SER A 43 2.32 -2.30 1.67
N LEU A 44 2.63 -3.59 1.79
CA LEU A 44 3.72 -4.09 2.64
C LEU A 44 5.09 -3.53 2.22
N VAL A 45 5.29 -3.25 0.92
CA VAL A 45 6.53 -2.70 0.37
C VAL A 45 6.89 -1.34 0.99
N TYR A 46 5.91 -0.61 1.51
CA TYR A 46 6.13 0.70 2.13
C TYR A 46 6.70 0.63 3.55
N PHE A 47 6.59 -0.52 4.23
CA PHE A 47 7.08 -0.67 5.60
C PHE A 47 8.58 -0.99 5.63
N LEU A 48 9.26 -0.55 6.69
CA LEU A 48 10.72 -0.73 6.86
C LEU A 48 11.18 -2.21 6.77
N PRO A 49 10.55 -3.17 7.46
CA PRO A 49 11.03 -4.57 7.50
C PRO A 49 11.08 -5.23 6.12
N VAL A 50 10.15 -4.86 5.24
CA VAL A 50 10.06 -5.43 3.89
C VAL A 50 11.18 -4.91 2.99
N ASN A 51 11.69 -3.70 3.25
CA ASN A 51 12.83 -3.18 2.49
C ASN A 51 14.11 -3.96 2.79
N GLU A 52 14.35 -4.32 4.04
CA GLU A 52 15.51 -5.13 4.43
C GLU A 52 15.42 -6.55 3.85
N LEU A 53 14.23 -7.17 3.87
CA LEU A 53 14.00 -8.48 3.26
C LEU A 53 14.25 -8.47 1.75
N LEU A 54 13.74 -7.47 1.04
CA LEU A 54 13.90 -7.35 -0.41
C LEU A 54 15.35 -7.03 -0.82
N MET A 55 16.07 -6.24 -0.03
CA MET A 55 17.50 -6.01 -0.22
C MET A 55 18.29 -7.32 -0.03
N ASN A 56 18.03 -8.07 1.04
CA ASN A 56 18.76 -9.29 1.36
C ASN A 56 18.45 -10.45 0.39
N ARG A 57 17.22 -10.54 -0.14
CA ARG A 57 16.80 -11.63 -1.01
C ARG A 57 17.05 -11.35 -2.50
N PHE A 58 16.89 -10.10 -2.94
CA PHE A 58 16.90 -9.75 -4.37
C PHE A 58 17.99 -8.73 -4.74
N GLY A 59 18.78 -8.24 -3.77
CA GLY A 59 19.84 -7.27 -4.03
C GLY A 59 19.33 -5.88 -4.45
N PHE A 60 18.07 -5.54 -4.11
CA PHE A 60 17.52 -4.22 -4.45
C PHE A 60 18.22 -3.10 -3.67
N SER A 61 18.83 -2.18 -4.41
CA SER A 61 19.46 -0.97 -3.86
C SER A 61 18.40 0.07 -3.48
N ILE A 62 18.66 0.87 -2.43
CA ILE A 62 17.79 1.97 -1.94
C ILE A 62 17.22 2.86 -3.07
N PRO A 63 18.00 3.34 -4.07
CA PRO A 63 17.46 4.19 -5.14
C PRO A 63 16.46 3.47 -6.06
N LYS A 64 16.68 2.18 -6.37
CA LYS A 64 15.72 1.37 -7.14
C LYS A 64 14.43 1.16 -6.36
N MET A 65 14.55 0.92 -5.05
CA MET A 65 13.43 0.77 -4.14
C MET A 65 12.52 1.99 -4.11
N ARG A 66 13.11 3.19 -4.17
CA ARG A 66 12.36 4.45 -4.21
C ARG A 66 11.49 4.54 -5.46
N ILE A 67 12.04 4.18 -6.63
CA ILE A 67 11.31 4.20 -7.89
C ILE A 67 10.16 3.19 -7.86
N VAL A 68 10.41 1.98 -7.36
CA VAL A 68 9.38 0.94 -7.19
C VAL A 68 8.23 1.45 -6.31
N LYS A 69 8.53 2.07 -5.17
CA LYS A 69 7.49 2.65 -4.28
C LYS A 69 6.67 3.75 -4.95
N ILE A 70 7.28 4.59 -5.79
CA ILE A 70 6.55 5.63 -6.51
C ILE A 70 5.61 5.00 -7.54
N LEU A 71 6.12 4.06 -8.35
CA LEU A 71 5.32 3.37 -9.36
C LEU A 71 4.17 2.58 -8.74
N LEU A 72 4.44 1.84 -7.67
CA LEU A 72 3.41 1.11 -6.92
C LEU A 72 2.36 2.03 -6.32
N GLY A 73 2.76 3.24 -5.92
CA GLY A 73 1.84 4.19 -5.27
C GLY A 73 0.88 4.77 -6.29
N ILE A 74 1.42 5.20 -7.44
CA ILE A 74 0.62 5.68 -8.58
C ILE A 74 -0.32 4.57 -9.05
N PHE A 75 0.20 3.36 -9.23
CA PHE A 75 -0.59 2.20 -9.64
C PHE A 75 -1.70 1.89 -8.64
N SER A 76 -1.41 1.85 -7.34
CA SER A 76 -2.40 1.51 -6.31
C SER A 76 -3.50 2.57 -6.19
N LEU A 77 -3.15 3.86 -6.28
CA LEU A 77 -4.13 4.95 -6.30
C LEU A 77 -5.02 4.87 -7.54
N TRP A 78 -4.41 4.75 -8.72
CA TRP A 78 -5.16 4.65 -9.98
C TRP A 78 -6.07 3.42 -9.99
N ALA A 79 -5.55 2.26 -9.58
CA ALA A 79 -6.30 1.02 -9.55
C ALA A 79 -7.45 1.10 -8.55
N ALA A 80 -7.22 1.60 -7.33
CA ALA A 80 -8.27 1.69 -6.32
C ALA A 80 -9.35 2.74 -6.66
N LEU A 81 -8.95 3.92 -7.14
CA LEU A 81 -9.89 5.01 -7.44
C LEU A 81 -10.63 4.78 -8.75
N GLY A 82 -9.98 4.21 -9.76
CA GLY A 82 -10.56 4.01 -11.09
C GLY A 82 -11.28 2.68 -11.23
N VAL A 83 -10.58 1.57 -10.97
CA VAL A 83 -11.08 0.20 -11.24
C VAL A 83 -11.71 -0.42 -9.99
N GLY A 84 -11.17 -0.09 -8.82
CA GLY A 84 -11.57 -0.66 -7.54
C GLY A 84 -12.81 -0.04 -6.93
N GLU A 85 -13.44 0.94 -7.58
CA GLU A 85 -14.69 1.60 -7.13
C GLU A 85 -14.62 2.00 -5.64
N LEU A 86 -13.47 2.53 -5.21
CA LEU A 86 -13.16 2.74 -3.79
C LEU A 86 -14.23 3.58 -3.08
N PHE A 87 -14.75 4.62 -3.72
CA PHE A 87 -15.77 5.49 -3.12
C PHE A 87 -17.07 4.73 -2.85
N ASP A 88 -17.57 3.97 -3.81
CA ASP A 88 -18.78 3.16 -3.66
C ASP A 88 -18.60 2.10 -2.57
N LYS A 89 -17.42 1.49 -2.48
CA LYS A 89 -17.09 0.52 -1.41
C LYS A 89 -17.02 1.16 -0.03
N ILE A 90 -16.53 2.40 0.06
CA ILE A 90 -16.56 3.16 1.31
C ILE A 90 -18.01 3.48 1.70
N GLU A 91 -18.86 3.88 0.75
CA GLU A 91 -20.27 4.12 1.02
C GLU A 91 -20.98 2.84 1.48
N LEU A 92 -20.73 1.70 0.82
CA LEU A 92 -21.21 0.39 1.26
C LEU A 92 -20.76 0.07 2.69
N MET A 93 -19.50 0.34 3.03
CA MET A 93 -18.99 0.15 4.40
C MET A 93 -19.75 0.99 5.41
N LEU A 94 -19.96 2.28 5.13
CA LEU A 94 -20.66 3.19 6.03
C LEU A 94 -22.15 2.81 6.22
N ASN A 95 -22.78 2.23 5.21
CA ASN A 95 -24.18 1.77 5.27
C ASN A 95 -24.34 0.35 5.86
N SER A 96 -23.25 -0.36 6.14
CA SER A 96 -23.28 -1.73 6.68
C SER A 96 -23.38 -1.79 8.21
N PHE A 97 -23.40 -0.63 8.88
CA PHE A 97 -23.44 -0.47 10.35
C PHE A 97 -24.55 0.49 10.76
#